data_AF-A0A377YUN1-F1
#
_entry.id   AF-A0A377YUN1-F1
#
_cell.length_a   1.000
_cell.length_b   1.000
_cell.length_c   1.000
_cell.angle_alpha   90.00
_cell.angle_beta   90.00
_cell.angle_gamma   90.00
#
_symmetry.space_group_name_H-M   'P 1'
#
loop_
_entity.id
_entity.type
_entity.pdbx_description
1 polymer ?
#
loop_
_entity_poly.entity_id
_entity_poly.type
_entity_poly.pdbx_seq_one_letter_code
_entity_poly.pdbx_strand_id
1 'polypeptide(L)'
;MPEVTGGRLSLLALELMAEQGKAWPLIEGGGTIYGMYVIESLNQTKTEFFASGEARKIEFSLGLKRVDESLSEMFGSLSDQLSSLQDSAAAAVGNIRSTVGGLLQ
;
A
#
# COMPACT_ATOMS: atom_id res chain seq x y z
N MET A 1 24.40 11.62 0.08
CA MET A 1 24.90 10.41 0.78
C MET A 1 23.83 9.32 0.63
N PRO A 2 24.10 8.22 -0.08
CA PRO A 2 23.10 7.18 -0.37
C PRO A 2 22.69 6.34 0.86
N GLU A 3 23.38 6.52 1.98
CA GLU A 3 23.15 5.78 3.23
C GLU A 3 21.83 6.17 3.94
N VAL A 4 21.15 7.24 3.51
CA VAL A 4 19.92 7.75 4.15
C VAL A 4 18.65 7.47 3.32
N THR A 5 18.78 7.08 2.05
CA THR A 5 17.63 6.87 1.14
C THR A 5 17.37 5.41 0.76
N GLY A 6 17.97 4.47 1.50
CA GLY A 6 17.85 3.06 1.18
C GLY A 6 18.83 2.65 0.09
N GLY A 7 19.88 1.93 0.50
CA GLY A 7 20.92 1.44 -0.42
C GLY A 7 20.41 0.33 -1.35
N ARG A 8 21.32 -0.58 -1.75
CA ARG A 8 21.01 -1.75 -2.59
C ARG A 8 19.74 -2.52 -2.17
N LEU A 9 19.48 -2.62 -0.86
CA LEU A 9 18.33 -3.34 -0.32
C LEU A 9 16.98 -2.72 -0.72
N SER A 10 16.91 -1.39 -0.82
CA SER A 10 15.68 -0.70 -1.21
C SER A 10 15.41 -0.85 -2.70
N LEU A 11 16.47 -0.88 -3.52
CA LEU A 11 16.35 -1.22 -4.94
C LEU A 11 15.95 -2.69 -5.16
N LEU A 12 16.45 -3.61 -4.33
CA LEU A 12 16.03 -5.01 -4.36
C LEU A 12 14.54 -5.14 -4.00
N ALA A 13 14.07 -4.36 -3.02
CA ALA A 13 12.64 -4.33 -2.72
C ALA A 13 11.81 -3.84 -3.91
N LEU A 14 12.26 -2.82 -4.64
CA LEU A 14 11.60 -2.34 -5.86
C LEU A 14 11.59 -3.40 -6.97
N GLU A 15 12.67 -4.15 -7.11
CA GLU A 15 12.77 -5.27 -8.05
C GLU A 15 11.79 -6.39 -7.70
N LEU A 16 11.73 -6.80 -6.44
CA LEU A 16 10.76 -7.80 -5.95
C LEU A 16 9.30 -7.32 -6.10
N MET A 17 9.03 -6.03 -5.86
CA MET A 17 7.70 -5.45 -6.07
C MET A 17 7.29 -5.48 -7.55
N ALA A 18 8.25 -5.28 -8.46
CA ALA A 18 8.02 -5.39 -9.90
C ALA A 18 7.82 -6.84 -10.34
N GLU A 19 8.64 -7.78 -9.87
CA GLU A 19 8.52 -9.22 -10.17
C GLU A 19 7.18 -9.79 -9.72
N GLN A 20 6.63 -9.28 -8.61
CA GLN A 20 5.36 -9.74 -8.09
C GLN A 20 4.16 -9.28 -8.96
N GLY A 21 4.34 -8.28 -9.81
CA GLY A 21 3.30 -7.79 -10.75
C GLY A 21 2.03 -7.26 -10.08
N LYS A 22 2.05 -7.03 -8.76
CA LYS A 22 0.92 -6.52 -7.99
C LYS A 22 0.87 -5.00 -8.06
N ALA A 23 -0.33 -4.46 -7.87
CA ALA A 23 -0.51 -3.03 -7.70
C ALA A 23 -0.13 -2.61 -6.27
N TRP A 24 0.64 -1.54 -6.15
CA TRP A 24 1.14 -0.97 -4.90
C TRP A 24 0.66 0.47 -4.74
N PRO A 25 0.33 0.92 -3.52
CA PRO A 25 -0.07 2.30 -3.30
C PRO A 25 1.10 3.26 -3.52
N LEU A 26 0.93 4.26 -4.37
CA LEU A 26 1.89 5.34 -4.54
C LEU A 26 1.52 6.50 -3.60
N ILE A 27 2.39 6.75 -2.62
CA ILE A 27 2.20 7.76 -1.58
C ILE A 27 3.33 8.78 -1.67
N GLU A 28 2.98 10.05 -1.79
CA GLU A 28 3.92 11.16 -1.73
C GLU A 28 4.46 11.34 -0.31
N GLY A 29 5.68 11.87 -0.17
CA GLY A 29 6.25 12.20 1.15
C GLY A 29 5.42 13.20 1.98
N GLY A 30 4.51 13.94 1.35
CA GLY A 30 3.53 14.82 2.02
C GLY A 30 2.25 14.13 2.49
N GLY A 31 2.08 12.82 2.21
CA GLY A 31 0.91 12.02 2.61
C GLY A 31 -0.19 11.90 1.56
N THR A 32 -0.03 12.52 0.38
CA THR A 32 -0.98 12.39 -0.73
C THR A 32 -0.89 10.99 -1.34
N ILE A 33 -2.03 10.30 -1.44
CA ILE A 33 -2.13 8.99 -2.11
C ILE A 33 -2.58 9.22 -3.56
N TYR A 34 -1.73 8.87 -4.52
CA TYR A 34 -2.04 9.01 -5.95
C TYR A 34 -2.90 7.85 -6.49
N GLY A 35 -2.88 6.71 -5.81
CA GLY A 35 -3.62 5.51 -6.18
C GLY A 35 -2.74 4.27 -6.27
N MET A 36 -3.26 3.24 -6.93
CA MET A 36 -2.58 1.95 -7.09
C MET A 36 -1.81 1.91 -8.41
N TYR A 37 -0.55 1.50 -8.35
CA TYR A 37 0.35 1.45 -9.49
C TYR A 37 1.06 0.11 -9.57
N VAL A 38 1.19 -0.43 -10.78
CA VAL A 38 2.07 -1.56 -11.07
C VAL A 38 3.38 -1.02 -11.62
N ILE A 39 4.49 -1.62 -11.21
CA ILE A 39 5.81 -1.33 -11.77
C ILE A 39 5.94 -2.11 -13.08
N GLU A 40 6.01 -1.41 -14.21
CA GLU A 40 6.20 -2.01 -15.54
C GLU A 40 7.68 -2.13 -15.91
N SER A 41 8.52 -1.21 -15.44
CA SER A 41 9.96 -1.26 -15.70
C SER A 41 10.76 -0.61 -14.58
N LEU A 42 11.95 -1.17 -14.33
CA LEU A 42 12.95 -0.64 -13.43
C LEU A 42 14.31 -0.70 -14.14
N ASN A 43 14.87 0.46 -14.45
CA ASN A 43 16.22 0.57 -15.01
C ASN A 43 17.16 1.14 -13.96
N GLN A 44 18.35 0.56 -13.81
CA GLN A 44 19.36 1.01 -12.85
C GLN A 44 20.70 1.21 -13.56
N THR A 45 21.28 2.39 -13.36
CA THR A 45 22.60 2.77 -13.87
C THR A 45 23.53 2.99 -12.68
N LYS A 46 24.55 2.14 -12.58
CA LYS A 46 25.56 2.19 -11.52
C LYS A 46 26.79 2.94 -12.00
N THR A 47 27.21 3.95 -11.27
CA THR A 47 28.36 4.81 -11.58
C THR A 47 29.20 5.04 -10.33
N GLU A 48 30.45 5.47 -10.53
CA GLU A 48 31.43 5.71 -9.45
C GLU A 48 31.62 4.47 -8.57
N PHE A 49 32.49 3.56 -8.97
CA PHE A 49 32.74 2.32 -8.22
C PHE A 49 33.87 2.50 -7.21
N PHE A 50 33.70 1.92 -6.02
CA PHE A 50 34.80 1.67 -5.09
C PHE A 50 35.77 0.64 -5.67
N ALA A 51 36.99 0.56 -5.10
CA ALA A 51 37.97 -0.47 -5.46
C ALA A 51 37.45 -1.91 -5.21
N SER A 52 36.46 -2.07 -4.34
CA SER A 52 35.74 -3.33 -4.08
C SER A 52 34.69 -3.69 -5.16
N GLY A 53 34.46 -2.82 -6.15
CA GLY A 53 33.45 -2.99 -7.20
C GLY A 53 32.03 -2.56 -6.80
N GLU A 54 31.84 -2.04 -5.59
CA GLU A 54 30.55 -1.51 -5.15
C GLU A 54 30.30 -0.10 -5.71
N ALA A 55 29.09 0.15 -6.20
CA ALA A 55 28.71 1.43 -6.79
C ALA A 55 28.38 2.46 -5.70
N ARG A 56 29.00 3.64 -5.76
CA ARG A 56 28.74 4.79 -4.88
C ARG A 56 27.53 5.58 -5.31
N LYS A 57 27.25 5.59 -6.63
CA LYS A 57 26.11 6.28 -7.21
C LYS A 57 25.28 5.28 -7.99
N ILE A 58 24.00 5.19 -7.63
CA ILE A 58 23.02 4.38 -8.33
C ILE A 58 21.90 5.31 -8.75
N GLU A 59 21.79 5.55 -10.05
CA GLU A 59 20.70 6.27 -10.68
C GLU A 59 19.68 5.23 -11.16
N PHE A 60 18.40 5.49 -10.98
CA PHE A 60 17.37 4.55 -11.40
C PHE A 60 16.17 5.29 -11.99
N SER A 61 15.50 4.62 -12.91
CA SER A 61 14.28 5.08 -13.55
C SER A 61 13.20 4.02 -13.40
N LEU A 62 12.01 4.44 -12.98
CA LEU A 62 10.87 3.57 -12.75
C LEU A 62 9.74 3.91 -13.73
N GLY A 63 9.25 2.93 -14.47
CA GLY A 63 8.02 3.04 -15.26
C GLY A 63 6.85 2.53 -14.43
N LEU A 64 5.90 3.41 -14.14
CA LEU A 64 4.70 3.10 -13.36
C LEU A 64 3.47 3.19 -14.25
N LYS A 65 2.62 2.16 -14.17
CA LYS A 65 1.29 2.18 -14.79
C LYS A 65 0.23 2.22 -13.71
N ARG A 66 -0.65 3.21 -13.83
CA ARG A 66 -1.82 3.29 -12.96
C ARG A 66 -2.72 2.10 -13.25
N VAL A 67 -3.09 1.38 -12.20
CA VAL A 67 -4.19 0.43 -12.27
C VAL A 67 -5.43 1.24 -11.95
N ASP A 68 -6.34 1.34 -12.91
CA ASP A 68 -7.65 1.96 -12.70
C ASP A 68 -8.52 1.02 -11.87
N GLU A 69 -8.08 0.75 -10.65
CA GLU A 69 -8.96 0.43 -9.55
C GLU A 69 -9.21 1.78 -8.89
N SER A 70 -10.41 2.31 -9.10
CA SER A 70 -10.70 3.66 -8.63
C SER A 70 -10.46 3.68 -7.12
N LEU A 71 -9.79 4.71 -6.58
CA LEU A 71 -9.71 4.89 -5.12
C LEU A 71 -11.11 4.80 -4.49
N SER A 72 -12.16 5.13 -5.26
CA SER A 72 -13.57 4.89 -4.97
C SER A 72 -13.92 3.42 -4.68
N GLU A 73 -13.41 2.45 -5.43
CA GLU A 73 -13.61 1.02 -5.17
C GLU A 73 -12.95 0.57 -3.87
N MET A 74 -11.73 1.06 -3.58
CA MET A 74 -11.07 0.78 -2.30
C MET A 74 -11.79 1.45 -1.13
N PHE A 75 -12.12 2.75 -1.23
CA PHE A 75 -12.91 3.47 -0.22
C PHE A 75 -14.30 2.87 -0.04
N GLY A 76 -14.93 2.42 -1.13
CA GLY A 76 -16.18 1.68 -1.12
C GLY A 76 -16.05 0.43 -0.26
N SER A 77 -15.07 -0.43 -0.58
CA SER A 77 -14.85 -1.66 0.17
C SER A 77 -14.56 -1.44 1.66
N LEU A 78 -13.85 -0.36 2.03
CA LEU A 78 -13.58 -0.03 3.43
C LEU A 78 -14.81 0.54 4.14
N SER A 79 -15.59 1.37 3.45
CA SER A 79 -16.85 1.94 3.98
C SER A 79 -17.90 0.85 4.18
N ASP A 80 -17.99 -0.10 3.24
CA ASP A 80 -18.88 -1.25 3.31
C ASP A 80 -18.50 -2.16 4.49
N GLN A 81 -17.21 -2.42 4.69
CA GLN A 81 -16.71 -3.15 5.85
C GLN A 81 -17.07 -2.44 7.16
N LEU A 82 -16.88 -1.11 7.24
CA LEU A 82 -17.21 -0.34 8.44
C LEU A 82 -18.73 -0.35 8.73
N SER A 83 -19.57 -0.21 7.70
CA SER A 83 -21.03 -0.30 7.85
C SER A 83 -21.45 -1.68 8.35
N SER A 84 -20.89 -2.75 7.79
CA SER A 84 -21.22 -4.12 8.21
C SER A 84 -20.90 -4.39 9.69
N LEU A 85 -19.83 -3.80 10.21
CA LEU A 85 -19.46 -3.88 11.62
C LEU A 85 -20.43 -3.07 12.49
N GLN A 86 -20.83 -1.89 12.04
CA GLN A 86 -21.81 -1.06 12.74
C GLN A 86 -23.18 -1.75 12.81
N ASP A 87 -23.64 -2.33 11.71
CA ASP A 87 -24.91 -3.08 11.64
C ASP A 87 -24.88 -4.31 12.54
N SER A 88 -23.76 -5.03 12.54
CA SER A 88 -23.54 -6.18 13.44
C SER A 88 -23.56 -5.78 14.91
N ALA A 89 -22.94 -4.65 15.26
CA ALA A 89 -22.97 -4.12 16.62
C ALA A 89 -24.37 -3.63 17.03
N ALA A 90 -25.08 -2.95 16.12
CA ALA A 90 -26.45 -2.49 16.35
C ALA A 90 -27.42 -3.67 16.55
N ALA A 91 -27.29 -4.73 15.75
CA ALA A 91 -28.05 -5.96 15.88
C ALA A 91 -27.78 -6.66 17.22
N ALA A 92 -26.52 -6.74 17.66
CA ALA A 92 -26.18 -7.31 18.96
C ALA A 92 -26.80 -6.54 20.14
N VAL A 93 -26.77 -5.20 20.12
CA VAL A 93 -27.39 -4.36 21.15
C VAL A 93 -28.92 -4.47 21.13
N GLY A 94 -29.53 -4.53 19.95
CA GLY A 94 -30.98 -4.72 19.80
C GLY A 94 -31.45 -6.06 20.38
N ASN A 95 -30.71 -7.14 20.12
CA ASN A 95 -31.02 -8.48 20.63
C ASN A 95 -30.90 -8.55 22.16
N ILE A 96 -29.89 -7.91 22.76
CA ILE A 96 -29.72 -7.87 24.23
C ILE A 96 -30.84 -7.07 24.90
N ARG A 97 -31.32 -5.98 24.29
CA ARG A 97 -32.46 -5.22 24.83
C ARG A 97 -33.77 -6.01 24.77
N SER A 98 -33.98 -6.78 23.70
CA SER A 98 -35.17 -7.63 23.54
C SER A 98 -35.21 -8.76 24.58
N THR A 99 -34.08 -9.41 24.85
CA THR A 99 -34.01 -10.52 25.82
C THR A 99 -34.08 -10.05 27.28
N VAL A 100 -33.54 -8.86 27.60
CA VAL A 100 -33.66 -8.27 28.95
C VAL A 100 -35.04 -7.65 29.17
N GLY A 101 -35.65 -7.04 28.15
CA GLY A 101 -37.01 -6.50 28.20
C GLY A 101 -38.09 -7.57 28.31
N GLY A 102 -37.89 -8.74 27.68
CA GLY A 102 -38.79 -9.90 27.80
C GLY A 102 -38.69 -10.65 29.13
N LEU A 103 -37.70 -10.35 29.97
CA LEU A 103 -37.53 -11.00 31.29
C LEU A 103 -38.22 -10.23 32.44
N LEU A 104 -38.80 -9.06 32.17
CA LEU A 104 -39.45 -8.18 33.15
C LEU A 104 -40.97 -8.03 32.93
N GLN A 105 -41.57 -8.91 32.12
CA GLN A 105 -43.02 -8.94 31.89
C GLN A 105 -43.64 -10.26 32.35
#